data_AF-A0A939M0E5-F1
#
_entry.id   AF-A0A939M0E5-F1
#
_cell.length_a   1.000
_cell.length_b   1.000
_cell.length_c   1.000
_cell.angle_alpha   90.00
_cell.angle_beta   90.00
_cell.angle_gamma   90.00
#
_symmetry.space_group_name_H-M   'P 1'
#
loop_
_entity.id
_entity.type
_entity.pdbx_description
1 polymer ?
#
loop_
_entity_poly.entity_id
_entity_poly.type
_entity_poly.pdbx_seq_one_letter_code
_entity_poly.pdbx_strand_id
1 'polypeptide(L)'
;MSNKVEAPARERRHQGPDGPTGNTADLARQISGSATSGRPFAAQDFSPLAWWRTLPSYLLRDAEHLLLIDTLDTIYVMDRHDDFAAALRGDAAAAVGVAFSLLPIHGVTLTVDIAMTALLRCALGGDATATMVVANLLHCSELDHPFATKLSTLWCTRVASPSCDDTGRALQNSGLDKTIVVGSASYRAEAEA
;
A
#
# COMPACT_ATOMS: atom_id res chain seq x y z
N MET A 1 83.12 37.76 -4.24
CA MET A 1 83.24 38.37 -5.58
C MET A 1 81.86 38.79 -6.02
N SER A 2 81.66 40.10 -6.11
CA SER A 2 80.45 40.79 -6.55
C SER A 2 80.19 40.61 -8.05
N ASN A 3 78.91 40.65 -8.43
CA ASN A 3 78.30 41.24 -9.64
C ASN A 3 76.78 41.15 -9.39
N LYS A 4 76.04 42.19 -8.97
CA LYS A 4 75.66 43.47 -9.64
C LYS A 4 75.12 43.25 -11.05
N VAL A 5 73.82 43.50 -11.26
CA VAL A 5 73.26 44.57 -12.12
C VAL A 5 71.72 44.45 -12.25
N GLU A 6 71.10 45.59 -11.94
CA GLU A 6 69.76 46.14 -12.18
C GLU A 6 68.91 45.72 -13.40
N ALA A 7 67.59 45.91 -13.20
CA ALA A 7 66.44 45.94 -14.13
C ALA A 7 66.51 47.11 -15.16
N PRO A 8 65.46 47.56 -15.90
CA PRO A 8 64.08 47.08 -16.14
C PRO A 8 63.64 47.13 -17.64
N ALA A 9 62.43 46.66 -18.01
CA ALA A 9 61.60 47.26 -19.09
C ALA A 9 60.24 46.58 -19.35
N ARG A 10 59.18 47.40 -19.21
CA ARG A 10 57.97 47.54 -20.06
C ARG A 10 57.04 46.35 -20.33
N GLU A 11 55.92 46.38 -19.62
CA GLU A 11 54.58 46.73 -20.13
C GLU A 11 54.07 46.02 -21.41
N ARG A 12 53.14 45.07 -21.21
CA ARG A 12 51.98 44.91 -22.11
C ARG A 12 50.71 44.91 -21.28
N ARG A 13 49.91 45.94 -21.50
CA ARG A 13 48.55 46.07 -20.99
C ARG A 13 47.57 45.24 -21.84
N HIS A 14 46.42 44.99 -21.22
CA HIS A 14 45.11 44.72 -21.81
C HIS A 14 44.84 43.31 -22.36
N GLN A 15 44.10 42.50 -21.60
CA GLN A 15 42.65 42.31 -21.80
C GLN A 15 42.13 41.29 -20.77
N GLY A 16 41.34 41.76 -19.81
CA GLY A 16 40.47 40.91 -19.01
C GLY A 16 39.04 41.11 -19.50
N PRO A 17 38.34 40.05 -19.92
CA PRO A 17 36.91 40.06 -20.01
C PRO A 17 36.31 39.26 -18.85
N ASP A 18 35.43 39.93 -18.13
CA ASP A 18 34.13 39.43 -17.71
C ASP A 18 34.11 38.13 -16.88
N GLY A 19 33.86 38.32 -15.59
CA GLY A 19 33.54 37.22 -14.69
C GLY A 19 32.25 36.52 -15.07
N PRO A 20 32.06 35.26 -14.64
CA PRO A 20 30.75 34.76 -14.34
C PRO A 20 30.47 35.08 -12.87
N THR A 21 29.59 36.05 -12.64
CA THR A 21 28.66 36.03 -11.51
C THR A 21 27.92 34.70 -11.56
N GLY A 22 28.58 33.65 -11.05
CA GLY A 22 28.03 32.34 -10.79
C GLY A 22 27.08 32.44 -9.61
N ASN A 23 25.94 33.07 -9.89
CA ASN A 23 24.63 32.62 -9.45
C ASN A 23 24.53 32.28 -7.95
N THR A 24 24.74 33.28 -7.09
CA THR A 24 24.29 33.25 -5.68
C THR A 24 22.77 33.03 -5.56
N ALA A 25 22.01 33.32 -6.61
CA ALA A 25 20.59 32.96 -6.73
C ALA A 25 20.35 31.44 -6.91
N ASP A 26 21.34 30.68 -7.42
CA ASP A 26 21.23 29.23 -7.59
C ASP A 26 21.49 28.48 -6.27
N LEU A 27 22.39 29.01 -5.43
CA LEU A 27 22.54 28.53 -4.06
C LEU A 27 21.29 28.82 -3.22
N ALA A 28 20.66 29.98 -3.38
CA ALA A 28 19.40 30.29 -2.69
C ALA A 28 18.24 29.38 -3.15
N ARG A 29 18.25 28.90 -4.40
CA ARG A 29 17.26 27.94 -4.93
C ARG A 29 17.55 26.49 -4.54
N GLN A 30 18.82 26.13 -4.31
CA GLN A 30 19.21 24.82 -3.77
C GLN A 30 18.94 24.69 -2.26
N ILE A 31 18.83 25.81 -1.54
CA ILE A 31 18.59 25.83 -0.08
C ILE A 31 17.09 25.91 0.27
N SER A 32 16.20 26.12 -0.71
CA SER A 32 14.75 26.34 -0.45
C SER A 32 13.83 25.15 -0.73
N GLY A 33 14.35 23.92 -0.76
CA GLY A 33 13.52 22.70 -0.87
C GLY A 33 13.97 21.53 0.01
N SER A 34 15.02 21.72 0.80
CA SER A 34 15.58 20.74 1.73
C SER A 34 14.98 20.91 3.12
N ALA A 35 13.69 20.59 3.23
CA ALA A 35 13.00 20.28 4.49
C ALA A 35 11.83 19.36 4.15
N THR A 36 11.97 18.03 4.15
CA THR A 36 12.02 17.19 5.35
C THR A 36 12.43 15.78 4.91
N SER A 37 13.25 15.12 5.71
CA SER A 37 13.71 13.74 5.59
C SER A 37 12.60 12.70 5.29
N GLY A 38 12.82 11.84 4.28
CA GLY A 38 12.21 10.51 4.19
C GLY A 38 11.61 10.14 2.82
N ARG A 39 12.44 9.61 1.91
CA ARG A 39 12.18 8.87 0.64
C ARG A 39 10.92 9.25 -0.20
N PRO A 40 11.07 9.59 -1.50
CA PRO A 40 9.94 9.67 -2.42
C PRO A 40 9.51 8.24 -2.76
N PHE A 41 8.47 7.73 -2.10
CA PHE A 41 7.87 6.47 -2.49
C PHE A 41 6.95 6.72 -3.68
N ALA A 42 7.30 6.22 -4.88
CA ALA A 42 6.36 6.11 -5.98
C ALA A 42 6.05 4.64 -6.23
N ALA A 43 4.79 4.32 -6.51
CA ALA A 43 4.37 2.94 -6.74
C ALA A 43 5.11 2.28 -7.91
N GLN A 44 5.48 3.08 -8.90
CA GLN A 44 6.28 2.69 -10.07
C GLN A 44 7.71 2.24 -9.74
N ASP A 45 8.24 2.54 -8.55
CA ASP A 45 9.61 2.18 -8.17
C ASP A 45 9.73 0.74 -7.67
N PHE A 46 8.60 0.04 -7.45
CA PHE A 46 8.56 -1.29 -6.85
C PHE A 46 7.59 -2.20 -7.58
N SER A 47 7.87 -3.51 -7.55
CA SER A 47 6.91 -4.51 -7.97
C SER A 47 5.64 -4.45 -7.10
N PRO A 48 4.44 -4.67 -7.66
CA PRO A 48 3.19 -4.77 -6.89
C PRO A 48 3.24 -5.79 -5.75
N LEU A 49 4.04 -6.86 -5.92
CA LEU A 49 4.27 -7.87 -4.88
C LEU A 49 5.05 -7.35 -3.67
N ALA A 50 5.81 -6.26 -3.82
CA ALA A 50 6.58 -5.66 -2.74
C ALA A 50 5.86 -4.47 -2.07
N TRP A 51 4.73 -4.01 -2.62
CA TRP A 51 4.06 -2.80 -2.13
C TRP A 51 3.60 -2.88 -0.68
N TRP A 52 3.20 -4.06 -0.20
CA TRP A 52 2.79 -4.24 1.20
C TRP A 52 3.90 -3.85 2.20
N ARG A 53 5.19 -4.02 1.83
CA ARG A 53 6.36 -3.68 2.66
C ARG A 53 7.05 -2.37 2.31
N THR A 54 6.72 -1.76 1.16
CA THR A 54 7.38 -0.53 0.72
C THR A 54 6.47 0.69 0.67
N LEU A 55 5.16 0.54 0.47
CA LEU A 55 4.26 1.66 0.21
C LEU A 55 3.26 1.90 1.35
N PRO A 56 3.13 3.16 1.79
CA PRO A 56 2.09 3.54 2.75
C PRO A 56 0.69 3.42 2.16
N SER A 57 -0.27 3.13 3.02
CA SER A 57 -1.67 2.81 2.68
C SER A 57 -2.40 3.90 1.86
N TYR A 58 -2.02 5.16 2.00
CA TYR A 58 -2.62 6.30 1.28
C TYR A 58 -2.11 6.46 -0.17
N LEU A 59 -1.01 5.79 -0.54
CA LEU A 59 -0.50 5.77 -1.92
C LEU A 59 -1.11 4.64 -2.75
N LEU A 60 -1.79 3.69 -2.11
CA LEU A 60 -2.48 2.59 -2.76
C LEU A 60 -3.95 2.97 -2.98
N ARG A 61 -4.21 3.59 -4.12
CA ARG A 61 -5.54 4.04 -4.54
C ARG A 61 -6.11 3.08 -5.59
N ASP A 62 -7.19 3.48 -6.24
CA ASP A 62 -7.95 2.61 -7.15
C ASP A 62 -7.10 2.05 -8.30
N ALA A 63 -6.18 2.86 -8.85
CA ALA A 63 -5.27 2.41 -9.92
C ALA A 63 -4.31 1.32 -9.42
N GLU A 64 -3.69 1.53 -8.27
CA GLU A 64 -2.82 0.52 -7.64
C GLU A 64 -3.61 -0.73 -7.23
N HIS A 65 -4.84 -0.57 -6.76
CA HIS A 65 -5.70 -1.70 -6.43
C HIS A 65 -6.02 -2.56 -7.67
N LEU A 66 -6.31 -1.94 -8.81
CA LEU A 66 -6.52 -2.67 -10.08
C LEU A 66 -5.26 -3.39 -10.53
N LEU A 67 -4.09 -2.76 -10.41
CA LEU A 67 -2.80 -3.40 -10.74
C LEU A 67 -2.49 -4.59 -9.82
N LEU A 68 -2.85 -4.51 -8.54
CA LEU A 68 -2.74 -5.62 -7.60
C LEU A 68 -3.62 -6.80 -8.00
N ILE A 69 -4.87 -6.53 -8.38
CA ILE A 69 -5.81 -7.57 -8.85
C ILE A 69 -5.24 -8.26 -10.09
N ASP A 70 -4.83 -7.49 -11.11
CA ASP A 70 -4.26 -8.02 -12.36
C ASP A 70 -2.99 -8.86 -12.11
N THR A 71 -2.12 -8.39 -11.22
CA THR A 71 -0.91 -9.11 -10.82
C THR A 71 -1.25 -10.46 -10.17
N LEU A 72 -2.20 -10.48 -9.24
CA LEU A 72 -2.58 -11.70 -8.52
C LEU A 72 -3.33 -12.69 -9.40
N ASP A 73 -4.19 -12.20 -10.30
CA ASP A 73 -4.93 -13.05 -11.24
C ASP A 73 -3.96 -13.76 -12.22
N THR A 74 -2.81 -13.16 -12.53
CA THR A 74 -1.74 -13.79 -13.33
C THR A 74 -1.01 -14.92 -12.58
N ILE A 75 -1.00 -14.89 -11.25
CA ILE A 75 -0.27 -15.84 -10.39
C ILE A 75 -1.07 -17.13 -10.14
N TYR A 76 -2.34 -17.17 -10.58
CA TYR A 76 -3.28 -18.29 -10.43
C TYR A 76 -2.78 -19.66 -10.95
N VAL A 77 -1.63 -19.70 -11.66
CA VAL A 77 -1.02 -20.92 -12.20
C VAL A 77 -0.24 -21.74 -11.14
N MET A 78 -0.06 -21.25 -9.91
CA MET A 78 0.65 -22.02 -8.86
C MET A 78 -0.31 -22.89 -8.03
N ASP A 79 -0.24 -24.20 -8.27
CA ASP A 79 -0.96 -25.29 -7.60
C ASP A 79 -0.64 -25.35 -6.10
N ARG A 80 -1.36 -24.58 -5.29
CA ARG A 80 -1.28 -24.63 -3.83
C ARG A 80 -2.69 -24.46 -3.30
N HIS A 81 -3.15 -25.44 -2.52
CA HIS A 81 -4.34 -25.51 -1.64
C HIS A 81 -5.49 -24.51 -1.89
N ASP A 82 -6.73 -25.00 -1.87
CA ASP A 82 -7.96 -24.21 -2.10
C ASP A 82 -8.01 -22.86 -1.36
N ASP A 83 -7.49 -22.78 -0.14
CA ASP A 83 -7.41 -21.54 0.65
C ASP A 83 -6.50 -20.47 0.02
N PHE A 84 -5.39 -20.87 -0.60
CA PHE A 84 -4.49 -19.95 -1.30
C PHE A 84 -5.16 -19.39 -2.54
N ALA A 85 -5.86 -20.23 -3.30
CA ALA A 85 -6.65 -19.79 -4.45
C ALA A 85 -7.82 -18.89 -4.05
N ALA A 86 -8.48 -19.14 -2.91
CA ALA A 86 -9.50 -18.27 -2.36
C ALA A 86 -8.93 -16.91 -1.93
N ALA A 87 -7.79 -16.91 -1.24
CA ALA A 87 -7.07 -15.70 -0.85
C ALA A 87 -6.70 -14.83 -2.07
N LEU A 88 -6.14 -15.43 -3.12
CA LEU A 88 -5.78 -14.72 -4.36
C LEU A 88 -7.01 -14.05 -5.02
N ARG A 89 -8.18 -14.68 -4.94
CA ARG A 89 -9.46 -14.14 -5.44
C ARG A 89 -10.06 -13.03 -4.56
N GLY A 90 -9.45 -12.72 -3.42
CA GLY A 90 -9.90 -11.67 -2.50
C GLY A 90 -10.81 -12.15 -1.36
N ASP A 91 -10.81 -13.44 -1.03
CA ASP A 91 -11.42 -13.92 0.21
C ASP A 91 -10.58 -13.47 1.41
N ALA A 92 -11.11 -12.55 2.21
CA ALA A 92 -10.40 -11.98 3.34
C ALA A 92 -10.09 -13.00 4.44
N ALA A 93 -11.00 -13.93 4.72
CA ALA A 93 -10.78 -14.94 5.76
C ALA A 93 -9.68 -15.92 5.33
N ALA A 94 -9.72 -16.37 4.07
CA ALA A 94 -8.68 -17.21 3.51
C ALA A 94 -7.34 -16.47 3.45
N ALA A 95 -7.31 -15.20 3.03
CA ALA A 95 -6.08 -14.41 2.97
C ALA A 95 -5.45 -14.21 4.35
N VAL A 96 -6.25 -13.96 5.39
CA VAL A 96 -5.80 -13.88 6.78
C VAL A 96 -5.23 -15.23 7.24
N GLY A 97 -5.94 -16.34 6.98
CA GLY A 97 -5.48 -17.68 7.31
C GLY A 97 -4.15 -18.04 6.64
N VAL A 98 -4.03 -17.75 5.34
CA VAL A 98 -2.79 -17.95 4.57
C VAL A 98 -1.65 -17.09 5.14
N ALA A 99 -1.88 -15.81 5.44
CA ALA A 99 -0.85 -14.95 6.02
C ALA A 99 -0.36 -15.46 7.38
N PHE A 100 -1.27 -15.92 8.25
CA PHE A 100 -0.90 -16.50 9.54
C PHE A 100 -0.16 -17.83 9.42
N SER A 101 -0.47 -18.65 8.40
CA SER A 101 0.26 -19.91 8.16
C SER A 101 1.74 -19.72 7.83
N LEU A 102 2.13 -18.49 7.47
CA LEU A 102 3.51 -18.11 7.14
C LEU A 102 4.27 -17.49 8.32
N LEU A 103 3.65 -17.34 9.49
CA LEU A 103 4.32 -16.88 10.69
C LEU A 103 5.13 -17.99 11.36
N PRO A 104 6.28 -17.67 12.00
CA PRO A 104 6.96 -16.36 11.96
C PRO A 104 7.65 -16.10 10.61
N ILE A 105 7.56 -14.87 10.12
CA ILE A 105 8.25 -14.45 8.88
C ILE A 105 9.70 -14.12 9.23
N HIS A 106 10.60 -15.07 8.99
CA HIS A 106 12.06 -14.90 9.16
C HIS A 106 12.75 -14.30 7.93
N GLY A 107 12.03 -14.14 6.82
CA GLY A 107 12.57 -13.60 5.58
C GLY A 107 11.51 -13.43 4.51
N VAL A 108 11.73 -12.44 3.63
CA VAL A 108 10.81 -12.15 2.54
C VAL A 108 11.07 -13.12 1.39
N THR A 109 10.21 -14.12 1.26
CA THR A 109 10.20 -15.04 0.12
C THR A 109 9.11 -14.64 -0.87
N LEU A 110 9.17 -15.15 -2.10
CA LEU A 110 8.11 -14.93 -3.09
C LEU A 110 6.73 -15.41 -2.59
N THR A 111 6.67 -16.51 -1.84
CA THR A 111 5.41 -16.98 -1.23
C THR A 111 4.87 -15.97 -0.21
N VAL A 112 5.74 -15.40 0.63
CA VAL A 112 5.35 -14.36 1.59
C VAL A 112 4.87 -13.12 0.86
N ASP A 113 5.60 -12.65 -0.16
CA ASP A 113 5.20 -11.49 -0.96
C ASP A 113 3.82 -11.75 -1.60
N ILE A 114 3.56 -12.91 -2.20
CA ILE A 114 2.25 -13.25 -2.79
C ILE A 114 1.13 -13.27 -1.74
N ALA A 115 1.34 -13.95 -0.61
CA ALA A 115 0.34 -14.05 0.45
C ALA A 115 0.01 -12.68 1.07
N MET A 116 1.05 -11.88 1.35
CA MET A 116 0.89 -10.53 1.89
C MET A 116 0.22 -9.60 0.87
N THR A 117 0.48 -9.77 -0.42
CA THR A 117 -0.21 -9.04 -1.50
C THR A 117 -1.68 -9.46 -1.63
N ALA A 118 -2.02 -10.73 -1.45
CA ALA A 118 -3.42 -11.19 -1.41
C ALA A 118 -4.17 -10.59 -0.21
N LEU A 119 -3.53 -10.55 0.95
CA LEU A 119 -4.06 -9.87 2.13
C LEU A 119 -4.22 -8.36 1.90
N LEU A 120 -3.24 -7.74 1.22
CA LEU A 120 -3.26 -6.34 0.84
C LEU A 120 -4.45 -6.01 -0.06
N ARG A 121 -4.76 -6.85 -1.07
CA ARG A 121 -5.95 -6.74 -1.91
C ARG A 121 -7.23 -6.66 -1.06
N CYS A 122 -7.37 -7.54 -0.07
CA CYS A 122 -8.54 -7.56 0.81
C CYS A 122 -8.63 -6.28 1.66
N ALA A 123 -7.50 -5.81 2.18
CA ALA A 123 -7.42 -4.57 2.96
C ALA A 123 -7.80 -3.33 2.12
N LEU A 124 -7.36 -3.27 0.85
CA LEU A 124 -7.74 -2.20 -0.07
C LEU A 124 -9.21 -2.28 -0.49
N GLY A 125 -9.78 -3.48 -0.55
CA GLY A 125 -11.20 -3.73 -0.74
C GLY A 125 -12.09 -3.32 0.44
N GLY A 126 -11.51 -2.82 1.53
CA GLY A 126 -12.24 -2.30 2.70
C GLY A 126 -12.40 -3.27 3.85
N ASP A 127 -11.76 -4.45 3.81
CA ASP A 127 -11.81 -5.38 4.93
C ASP A 127 -10.96 -4.87 6.11
N ALA A 128 -11.65 -4.54 7.21
CA ALA A 128 -11.01 -3.99 8.40
C ALA A 128 -10.07 -4.99 9.09
N THR A 129 -10.42 -6.28 9.06
CA THR A 129 -9.60 -7.36 9.67
C THR A 129 -8.30 -7.52 8.89
N ALA A 130 -8.38 -7.64 7.56
CA ALA A 130 -7.22 -7.72 6.69
C ALA A 130 -6.31 -6.49 6.85
N THR A 131 -6.89 -5.28 6.91
CA THR A 131 -6.14 -4.04 7.13
C THR A 131 -5.38 -4.06 8.46
N MET A 132 -6.03 -4.50 9.55
CA MET A 132 -5.38 -4.65 10.85
C MET A 132 -4.28 -5.71 10.84
N VAL A 133 -4.51 -6.84 10.17
CA VAL A 133 -3.51 -7.92 10.05
C VAL A 133 -2.30 -7.44 9.25
N VAL A 134 -2.46 -6.70 8.15
CA VAL A 134 -1.34 -6.07 7.42
C VAL A 134 -0.53 -5.16 8.35
N ALA A 135 -1.20 -4.29 9.11
CA ALA A 135 -0.52 -3.40 10.04
C ALA A 135 0.27 -4.16 11.11
N ASN A 136 -0.31 -5.22 11.67
CA ASN A 136 0.32 -6.03 12.70
C ASN A 136 1.50 -6.84 12.13
N LEU A 137 1.33 -7.47 10.97
CA LEU A 137 2.40 -8.23 10.33
C LEU A 137 3.58 -7.33 9.95
N LEU A 138 3.35 -6.10 9.50
CA LEU A 138 4.42 -5.12 9.28
C LEU A 138 5.15 -4.70 10.56
N HIS A 139 4.45 -4.69 11.71
CA HIS A 139 5.06 -4.40 12.99
C HIS A 139 5.91 -5.56 13.51
N CYS A 140 5.45 -6.79 13.29
CA CYS A 140 6.08 -8.01 13.80
C CYS A 140 7.12 -8.61 12.84
N SER A 141 7.13 -8.21 11.58
CA SER A 141 8.10 -8.73 10.60
C SER A 141 9.47 -8.10 10.81
N GLU A 142 10.52 -8.91 10.75
CA GLU A 142 11.92 -8.47 10.68
C GLU A 142 12.25 -7.94 9.28
N LEU A 143 11.48 -6.94 8.82
CA LEU A 143 11.88 -6.15 7.67
C LEU A 143 13.03 -5.29 8.17
N ASP A 144 14.27 -5.60 7.76
CA ASP A 144 15.56 -4.98 8.18
C ASP A 144 15.68 -3.46 7.96
N HIS A 145 14.57 -2.73 7.87
CA HIS A 145 14.51 -1.29 7.71
C HIS A 145 13.67 -0.62 8.82
N PRO A 146 14.13 0.52 9.35
CA PRO A 146 13.42 1.29 10.39
C PRO A 146 12.07 1.85 9.93
N PHE A 147 11.76 1.71 8.64
CA PHE A 147 10.51 2.16 8.05
C PHE A 147 9.33 1.23 8.33
N ALA A 148 9.55 -0.02 8.76
CA ALA A 148 8.48 -1.00 8.97
C ALA A 148 7.49 -0.54 10.05
N THR A 149 8.00 -0.02 11.16
CA THR A 149 7.18 0.54 12.25
C THR A 149 6.37 1.75 11.79
N LYS A 150 6.97 2.66 11.01
CA LYS A 150 6.25 3.82 10.45
C LYS A 150 5.16 3.37 9.48
N LEU A 151 5.46 2.37 8.67
CA LEU A 151 4.53 1.82 7.70
C LEU A 151 3.33 1.16 8.39
N SER A 152 3.56 0.37 9.44
CA SER A 152 2.51 -0.21 10.29
C SER A 152 1.57 0.86 10.86
N THR A 153 2.10 1.97 11.40
CA THR A 153 1.28 3.08 11.90
C THR A 153 0.38 3.67 10.81
N LEU A 154 0.89 3.84 9.59
CA LEU A 154 0.12 4.36 8.45
C LEU A 154 -0.98 3.38 8.00
N TRP A 155 -0.79 2.09 8.21
CA TRP A 155 -1.83 1.08 8.03
C TRP A 155 -2.88 1.11 9.14
N CYS A 156 -2.47 1.28 10.41
CA CYS A 156 -3.40 1.45 11.54
C CYS A 156 -4.33 2.67 11.36
N THR A 157 -3.83 3.79 10.85
CA THR A 157 -4.66 4.99 10.61
C THR A 157 -5.76 4.76 9.56
N ARG A 158 -5.57 3.80 8.65
CA ARG A 158 -6.59 3.43 7.65
C ARG A 158 -7.75 2.68 8.29
N VAL A 159 -7.48 1.78 9.24
CA VAL A 159 -8.54 1.10 10.03
C VAL A 159 -9.40 2.12 10.78
N ALA A 160 -8.75 3.14 11.33
CA ALA A 160 -9.41 4.21 12.09
C ALA A 160 -10.20 5.21 11.23
N SER A 161 -10.14 5.07 9.90
CA SER A 161 -10.99 5.82 8.96
C SER A 161 -12.11 4.88 8.48
N PRO A 162 -13.13 4.57 9.31
CA PRO A 162 -14.26 3.82 8.84
C PRO A 162 -14.86 4.59 7.66
N SER A 163 -14.89 3.96 6.48
CA SER A 163 -15.61 4.50 5.33
C SER A 163 -17.02 4.82 5.81
N CYS A 164 -17.45 6.06 5.63
CA CYS A 164 -18.75 6.56 6.09
C CYS A 164 -19.93 5.99 5.26
N ASP A 165 -19.77 4.79 4.70
CA ASP A 165 -20.66 4.20 3.68
C ASP A 165 -21.55 3.08 4.24
N ASP A 166 -21.39 2.70 5.51
CA ASP A 166 -22.17 1.59 6.09
C ASP A 166 -23.60 1.99 6.51
N THR A 167 -24.03 3.23 6.22
CA THR A 167 -25.41 3.69 6.46
C THR A 167 -26.35 3.41 5.27
N GLY A 168 -25.88 2.69 4.23
CA GLY A 168 -26.68 2.38 3.03
C GLY A 168 -27.36 1.00 3.04
N ARG A 169 -26.84 0.01 3.78
CA ARG A 169 -27.33 -1.39 3.72
C ARG A 169 -28.34 -1.77 4.80
N ALA A 170 -28.48 -0.98 5.85
CA ALA A 170 -29.41 -1.26 6.95
C ALA A 170 -30.89 -0.93 6.63
N LEU A 171 -31.17 -0.17 5.56
CA LEU A 171 -32.55 0.24 5.23
C LEU A 171 -33.24 -0.59 4.13
N GLN A 172 -32.58 -1.58 3.54
CA GLN A 172 -33.20 -2.40 2.47
C GLN A 172 -33.77 -3.74 2.94
N ASN A 173 -33.51 -4.14 4.19
CA ASN A 173 -34.01 -5.41 4.76
C ASN A 173 -35.21 -5.26 5.71
N SER A 174 -35.79 -4.06 5.86
CA SER A 174 -36.94 -3.79 6.73
C SER A 174 -38.23 -3.56 5.92
N GLY A 175 -38.60 -4.52 5.06
CA GLY A 175 -39.77 -4.35 4.19
C GLY A 175 -40.28 -5.64 3.55
N LEU A 176 -40.32 -6.75 4.29
CA LEU A 176 -41.02 -7.96 3.87
C LEU A 176 -41.73 -8.61 5.05
N ASP A 177 -42.59 -7.85 5.71
CA ASP A 177 -43.67 -8.41 6.50
C ASP A 177 -44.89 -8.58 5.57
N LYS A 178 -44.93 -9.70 4.85
CA LYS A 178 -46.15 -10.16 4.17
C LYS A 178 -46.76 -11.27 5.01
N THR A 179 -47.75 -10.84 5.78
CA THR A 179 -48.79 -11.63 6.44
C THR A 179 -49.32 -12.71 5.49
N ILE A 180 -48.95 -13.96 5.72
CA ILE A 180 -49.70 -15.12 5.22
C ILE A 180 -50.75 -15.44 6.27
N VAL A 181 -52.00 -15.07 5.96
CA VAL A 181 -53.18 -15.50 6.70
C VAL A 181 -53.29 -17.02 6.57
N VAL A 182 -53.05 -17.70 7.68
CA VAL A 182 -53.46 -19.09 7.92
C VAL A 182 -54.98 -19.11 8.00
N GLY A 183 -55.61 -19.83 7.08
CA GLY A 183 -57.05 -20.07 7.14
C GLY A 183 -57.44 -21.19 6.19
N SER A 184 -57.44 -22.43 6.69
CA SER A 184 -58.36 -23.49 6.26
C SER A 184 -58.12 -24.76 7.08
N ALA A 185 -58.88 -24.92 8.16
CA ALA A 185 -59.21 -26.22 8.70
C ALA A 185 -60.71 -26.23 8.99
N SER A 186 -61.48 -27.01 8.22
CA SER A 186 -62.63 -27.72 8.78
C SER A 186 -63.05 -28.84 7.83
N TYR A 187 -62.86 -30.05 8.33
CA TYR A 187 -63.41 -31.29 7.79
C TYR A 187 -64.92 -31.31 8.02
N ARG A 188 -65.70 -31.75 7.02
CA ARG A 188 -67.00 -32.37 7.26
C ARG A 188 -67.17 -33.57 6.32
N ALA A 189 -67.10 -34.74 6.93
CA ALA A 189 -67.51 -36.01 6.36
C ALA A 189 -69.03 -36.03 6.19
N GLU A 190 -69.51 -36.65 5.12
CA GLU A 190 -70.79 -37.36 5.07
C GLU A 190 -70.70 -38.36 3.89
N ALA A 191 -70.51 -39.62 4.25
CA ALA A 191 -70.66 -40.79 3.39
C ALA A 191 -71.39 -41.85 4.23
N GLU A 192 -72.64 -42.15 3.84
CA GLU A 192 -73.42 -43.36 4.11
C GLU A 192 -74.60 -43.26 3.10
N ALA A 193 -74.64 -44.11 2.08
CA ALA A 193 -75.24 -45.44 2.07
C ALA A 193 -76.77 -45.40 2.24
#